data_AF-A0A0F9EUW6-F1
#
_entry.id   AF-A0A0F9EUW6-F1
#
_cell.length_a   1.000
_cell.length_b   1.000
_cell.length_c   1.000
_cell.angle_alpha   90.00
_cell.angle_beta   90.00
_cell.angle_gamma   90.00
#
_symmetry.space_group_name_H-M   'P 1'
#
loop_
_entity.id
_entity.type
_entity.pdbx_description
1 polymer ?
#
loop_
_entity_poly.entity_id
_entity_poly.type
_entity_poly.pdbx_seq_one_letter_code
_entity_poly.pdbx_strand_id
1 'polypeptide(L)'
;MKIPEKAPDWQEIYKGLPPKKHGDIILGLRKKLKKAESEYLYWDKVKYLPMDADIKPEEVWAVIKYSRQAGRQVVPLLDTDGSNYFTYSIPSFSQKTLHMIDRGMEKVLKGQTTKEYQLRSIMEEAIASSQIEGAETTRAVAKEMLRSGRKARDHGEKMILNNYKTITKLKEFTDQPLSAETIKAIHRSMTDNTLKDPAWEGTYRDDENAKEEDKVKVYTPEGAFAHTASFFRDRVPG
;
A
#
# COMPACT_ATOMS: atom_id res chain seq x y z
N MET A 1 -14.80 8.35 11.15
CA MET A 1 -13.43 8.25 11.71
C MET A 1 -13.12 9.53 12.44
N LYS A 2 -12.43 9.50 13.58
CA LYS A 2 -12.00 10.72 14.29
C LYS A 2 -10.83 11.34 13.51
N ILE A 3 -10.97 12.60 13.12
CA ILE A 3 -9.90 13.33 12.43
C ILE A 3 -8.69 13.42 13.37
N PRO A 4 -7.48 12.99 12.94
CA PRO A 4 -6.28 13.14 13.75
C PRO A 4 -6.00 14.62 13.99
N GLU A 5 -5.70 14.97 15.24
CA GLU A 5 -5.33 16.35 15.59
C GLU A 5 -4.05 16.76 14.87
N LYS A 6 -4.04 18.01 14.35
CA LYS A 6 -2.87 18.57 13.68
C LYS A 6 -1.70 18.65 14.65
N ALA A 7 -0.60 17.97 14.30
CA ALA A 7 0.63 18.00 15.06
C ALA A 7 1.35 19.37 14.91
N PRO A 8 2.09 19.82 15.93
CA PRO A 8 2.89 21.03 15.85
C PRO A 8 4.06 20.84 14.86
N ASP A 9 4.58 21.97 14.35
CA ASP A 9 5.72 21.95 13.43
C ASP A 9 7.00 21.51 14.17
N TRP A 10 7.28 20.22 14.01
CA TRP A 10 8.39 19.58 14.68
C TRP A 10 9.75 20.11 14.20
N GLN A 11 9.85 20.66 12.98
CA GLN A 11 11.12 21.18 12.46
C GLN A 11 11.50 22.49 13.14
N GLU A 12 10.53 23.40 13.30
CA GLU A 12 10.73 24.65 14.03
C GLU A 12 11.08 24.39 15.50
N ILE A 13 10.33 23.50 16.15
CA ILE A 13 10.58 23.11 17.54
C ILE A 13 11.97 22.46 17.68
N TYR A 14 12.33 21.54 16.79
CA TYR A 14 13.62 20.86 16.85
C TYR A 14 14.80 21.83 16.66
N LYS A 15 14.69 22.80 15.74
CA LYS A 15 15.72 23.84 15.54
C LYS A 15 15.88 24.77 16.74
N GLY A 16 14.79 25.04 17.47
CA GLY A 16 14.79 25.88 18.67
C GLY A 16 15.28 25.20 19.95
N LEU A 17 15.50 23.88 19.92
CA LEU A 17 15.93 23.12 21.10
C LEU A 17 17.45 23.26 21.35
N PRO A 18 17.88 23.56 22.59
CA PRO A 18 19.30 23.58 22.93
C PRO A 18 19.93 22.17 22.81
N PRO A 19 21.20 22.04 22.35
CA PRO A 19 21.93 20.77 22.25
C PRO A 19 21.82 19.86 23.48
N LYS A 20 21.97 20.44 24.68
CA LYS A 20 21.87 19.72 25.95
C LYS A 20 20.47 19.12 26.18
N LYS A 21 19.42 19.86 25.81
CA LYS A 21 18.03 19.44 26.00
C LYS A 21 17.65 18.24 25.11
N HIS A 22 18.26 18.11 23.92
CA HIS A 22 18.09 16.90 23.09
C HIS A 22 18.58 15.64 23.83
N GLY A 23 19.78 15.72 24.42
CA GLY A 23 20.37 14.61 25.18
C GLY A 23 19.53 14.25 26.40
N ASP A 24 19.07 15.25 27.14
CA ASP A 24 18.25 15.07 28.35
C ASP A 24 16.90 14.39 28.01
N ILE A 25 16.24 14.79 26.92
CA ILE A 25 15.00 14.16 26.46
C ILE A 25 15.25 12.71 26.04
N ILE A 26 16.30 12.44 25.25
CA ILE A 26 16.62 11.09 24.78
C ILE A 26 16.96 10.15 25.95
N LEU A 27 17.75 10.63 26.91
CA LEU A 27 18.20 9.84 28.05
C LEU A 27 17.09 9.65 29.09
N GLY A 28 16.42 10.73 29.47
CA GLY A 28 15.35 10.74 30.49
C GLY A 28 14.11 9.99 30.04
N LEU A 29 13.76 10.06 28.75
CA LEU A 29 12.57 9.41 28.20
C LEU A 29 12.86 8.15 27.39
N ARG A 30 14.08 7.58 27.44
CA ARG A 30 14.50 6.44 26.61
C ARG A 30 13.49 5.30 26.53
N LYS A 31 12.94 4.87 27.67
CA LYS A 31 11.92 3.81 27.73
C LYS A 31 10.61 4.23 27.06
N LYS A 32 10.17 5.48 27.29
CA LYS A 32 8.92 6.02 26.72
C LYS A 32 9.05 6.26 25.21
N LEU A 33 10.19 6.81 24.76
CA LEU A 33 10.53 6.96 23.34
C LEU A 33 10.58 5.62 22.62
N LYS A 34 11.21 4.60 23.24
CA LYS A 34 11.22 3.24 22.68
C LYS A 34 9.81 2.67 22.51
N LYS A 35 8.94 2.88 23.51
CA LYS A 35 7.52 2.49 23.42
C LYS A 35 6.80 3.24 22.30
N ALA A 36 6.98 4.56 22.24
CA ALA A 36 6.37 5.43 21.23
C ALA A 36 6.78 5.05 19.80
N GLU A 37 8.04 4.65 19.59
CA GLU A 37 8.50 4.12 18.30
C GLU A 37 7.97 2.72 18.01
N SER A 38 7.90 1.83 19.01
CA SER A 38 7.39 0.46 18.81
C SER A 38 5.91 0.41 18.45
N GLU A 39 5.11 1.31 19.01
CA GLU A 39 3.67 1.45 18.73
C GLU A 39 3.40 2.49 17.64
N TYR A 40 4.46 3.11 17.09
CA TYR A 40 4.41 4.19 16.10
C TYR A 40 3.37 5.27 16.45
N LEU A 41 3.43 5.75 17.69
CA LEU A 41 2.46 6.72 18.22
C LEU A 41 2.46 8.00 17.39
N TYR A 42 1.27 8.56 17.22
CA TYR A 42 1.02 9.85 16.59
C TYR A 42 0.79 10.95 17.64
N TRP A 43 0.73 12.20 17.20
CA TRP A 43 0.69 13.38 18.08
C TRP A 43 -0.44 13.32 19.13
N ASP A 44 -1.62 12.86 18.73
CA ASP A 44 -2.80 12.69 19.58
C ASP A 44 -2.55 11.79 20.80
N LYS A 45 -1.56 10.89 20.73
CA LYS A 45 -1.12 10.01 21.82
C LYS A 45 0.12 10.55 22.53
N VAL A 46 1.09 11.06 21.78
CA VAL A 46 2.37 11.54 22.33
C VAL A 46 2.16 12.67 23.33
N LYS A 47 1.21 13.58 23.07
CA LYS A 47 0.95 14.73 23.95
C LYS A 47 0.47 14.39 25.37
N TYR A 48 -0.05 13.18 25.56
CA TYR A 48 -0.52 12.68 26.86
C TYR A 48 0.44 11.70 27.53
N LEU A 49 1.63 11.48 26.97
CA LEU A 49 2.64 10.70 27.66
C LEU A 49 3.04 11.43 28.94
N PRO A 50 3.20 10.73 30.08
CA PRO A 50 3.63 11.35 31.32
C PRO A 50 5.03 11.92 31.13
N MET A 51 5.19 13.24 31.27
CA MET A 51 6.46 13.94 31.13
C MET A 51 7.02 14.34 32.49
N ASP A 52 8.35 14.46 32.56
CA ASP A 52 9.02 15.06 33.72
C ASP A 52 8.81 16.60 33.65
N ALA A 53 8.87 17.28 34.80
CA ALA A 53 8.38 18.67 34.94
C ALA A 53 8.96 19.68 33.93
N ASP A 54 10.17 19.45 33.42
CA ASP A 54 10.89 20.37 32.52
C ASP A 54 10.79 20.02 31.02
N ILE A 55 10.07 18.95 30.65
CA ILE A 55 9.96 18.48 29.27
C ILE A 55 8.54 18.71 28.73
N LYS A 56 8.44 19.50 27.65
CA LYS A 56 7.16 19.75 26.99
C LYS A 56 6.84 18.65 25.96
N PRO A 57 5.58 18.27 25.77
CA PRO A 57 5.24 17.21 24.81
C PRO A 57 5.61 17.53 23.36
N GLU A 58 5.60 18.80 22.97
CA GLU A 58 6.04 19.30 21.66
C GLU A 58 7.52 18.99 21.40
N GLU A 59 8.36 19.08 22.43
CA GLU A 59 9.80 18.81 22.36
C GLU A 59 10.06 17.31 22.18
N VAL A 60 9.27 16.47 22.87
CA VAL A 60 9.30 15.01 22.69
C VAL A 60 8.84 14.62 21.29
N TRP A 61 7.78 15.25 20.78
CA TRP A 61 7.31 15.06 19.43
C TRP A 61 8.39 15.43 18.39
N ALA A 62 9.09 16.54 18.62
CA ALA A 62 10.20 16.97 17.77
C ALA A 62 11.33 15.94 17.72
N VAL A 63 11.73 15.40 18.88
CA VAL A 63 12.76 14.35 18.97
C VAL A 63 12.32 13.05 18.27
N ILE A 64 11.06 12.62 18.47
CA ILE A 64 10.47 11.45 17.79
C ILE A 64 10.52 11.62 16.26
N LYS A 65 10.02 12.76 15.76
CA LYS A 65 9.97 13.05 14.32
C LYS A 65 11.35 13.13 13.71
N TYR A 66 12.30 13.76 14.40
CA TYR A 66 13.70 13.79 13.97
C TYR A 66 14.30 12.38 13.90
N SER A 67 14.09 11.55 14.94
CA SER A 67 14.58 10.16 14.95
C SER A 67 14.03 9.35 13.79
N ARG A 68 12.73 9.48 13.48
CA ARG A 68 12.10 8.82 12.32
C ARG A 68 12.66 9.32 10.99
N GLN A 69 12.86 10.64 10.87
CA GLN A 69 13.48 11.22 9.68
C GLN A 69 14.92 10.74 9.50
N ALA A 70 15.70 10.65 10.58
CA ALA A 70 17.08 10.17 10.52
C ALA A 70 17.17 8.68 10.17
N GLY A 71 16.20 7.87 10.61
CA GLY A 71 16.14 6.43 10.34
C GLY A 71 15.46 6.03 9.03
N ARG A 72 15.03 6.99 8.21
CA ARG A 72 14.33 6.69 6.95
C ARG A 72 15.26 6.05 5.93
N GLN A 73 14.70 5.17 5.12
CA GLN A 73 15.33 4.60 3.94
C GLN A 73 14.99 5.47 2.73
N VAL A 74 15.99 5.73 1.91
CA VAL A 74 15.84 6.48 0.65
C VAL A 74 15.61 5.48 -0.47
N VAL A 75 14.58 5.71 -1.26
CA VAL A 75 14.32 4.98 -2.49
C VAL A 75 14.91 5.79 -3.64
N PRO A 76 15.64 5.19 -4.60
CA PRO A 76 16.18 5.89 -5.76
C PRO A 76 15.08 6.22 -6.80
N LEU A 77 13.98 6.80 -6.32
CA LEU A 77 12.88 7.33 -7.10
C LEU A 77 12.78 8.81 -6.75
N LEU A 78 12.73 9.66 -7.77
CA LEU A 78 12.53 11.09 -7.63
C LEU A 78 11.04 11.43 -7.74
N ASP A 79 10.61 12.48 -7.06
CA ASP A 79 9.33 13.12 -7.31
C ASP A 79 9.27 13.75 -8.71
N THR A 80 8.09 14.26 -9.06
CA THR A 80 7.79 14.73 -10.43
C THR A 80 8.64 15.92 -10.88
N ASP A 81 9.16 16.72 -9.94
CA ASP A 81 10.01 17.87 -10.23
C ASP A 81 11.51 17.57 -10.06
N GLY A 82 11.87 16.37 -9.59
CA GLY A 82 13.24 15.94 -9.41
C GLY A 82 13.91 16.48 -8.14
N SER A 83 13.17 17.15 -7.26
CA SER A 83 13.72 17.84 -6.09
C SER A 83 13.91 16.92 -4.90
N ASN A 84 13.10 15.86 -4.78
CA ASN A 84 13.13 14.99 -3.61
C ASN A 84 13.10 13.51 -3.97
N TYR A 85 13.85 12.73 -3.19
CA TYR A 85 13.72 11.28 -3.21
C TYR A 85 12.52 10.82 -2.39
N PHE A 86 11.86 9.77 -2.86
CA PHE A 86 10.90 9.02 -2.03
C PHE A 86 11.62 8.39 -0.84
N THR A 87 10.99 8.46 0.33
CA THR A 87 11.54 7.86 1.55
C THR A 87 10.47 7.09 2.29
N TYR A 88 10.89 6.06 3.01
CA TYR A 88 10.02 5.30 3.89
C TYR A 88 10.75 4.97 5.18
N SER A 89 10.02 4.55 6.21
CA SER A 89 10.60 4.06 7.45
C SER A 89 10.01 2.69 7.75
N ILE A 90 10.81 1.80 8.33
CA ILE A 90 10.35 0.48 8.78
C ILE A 90 10.29 0.51 10.30
N PRO A 91 9.10 0.70 10.90
CA PRO A 91 8.93 0.56 12.33
C PRO A 91 9.35 -0.83 12.82
N SER A 92 9.79 -0.91 14.08
CA SER A 92 10.21 -2.19 14.68
C SER A 92 9.10 -3.26 14.69
N PHE A 93 7.82 -2.87 14.82
CA PHE A 93 6.71 -3.82 14.71
C PHE A 93 6.58 -4.40 13.30
N SER A 94 6.84 -3.61 12.25
CA SER A 94 6.81 -4.08 10.86
C SER A 94 7.90 -5.12 10.61
N GLN A 95 9.09 -4.96 11.21
CA GLN A 95 10.16 -5.98 11.11
C GLN A 95 9.74 -7.33 11.71
N LYS A 96 9.02 -7.31 12.84
CA LYS A 96 8.47 -8.54 13.43
C LYS A 96 7.47 -9.21 12.47
N THR A 97 6.59 -8.43 11.86
CA THR A 97 5.63 -8.93 10.87
C THR A 97 6.34 -9.51 9.64
N LEU A 98 7.33 -8.81 9.10
CA LEU A 98 8.16 -9.29 7.99
C LEU A 98 8.84 -10.62 8.33
N HIS A 99 9.45 -10.72 9.52
CA HIS A 99 10.06 -11.96 9.97
C HIS A 99 9.05 -13.13 10.05
N MET A 100 7.83 -12.87 10.51
CA MET A 100 6.78 -13.91 10.53
C MET A 100 6.36 -14.33 9.11
N ILE A 101 6.27 -13.39 8.17
CA ILE A 101 6.01 -13.67 6.76
C ILE A 101 7.14 -14.52 6.17
N ASP A 102 8.40 -14.13 6.37
CA ASP A 102 9.58 -14.83 5.87
C ASP A 102 9.61 -16.28 6.36
N ARG A 103 9.35 -16.49 7.66
CA ARG A 103 9.25 -17.83 8.26
C ARG A 103 8.09 -18.65 7.70
N GLY A 104 6.96 -18.02 7.41
CA GLY A 104 5.81 -18.68 6.79
C GLY A 104 6.09 -19.11 5.34
N MET A 105 6.85 -18.30 4.60
CA MET A 105 7.21 -18.53 3.21
C MET A 105 8.29 -19.60 3.01
N GLU A 106 9.07 -19.92 4.06
CA GLU A 106 10.18 -20.88 3.99
C GLU A 106 9.76 -22.25 3.40
N LYS A 107 8.57 -22.76 3.74
CA LYS A 107 8.05 -24.03 3.20
C LYS A 107 7.70 -23.94 1.71
N VAL A 108 7.21 -22.78 1.26
CA VAL A 108 6.88 -22.52 -0.14
C VAL A 108 8.16 -22.43 -0.96
N LEU A 109 9.15 -21.70 -0.47
CA LEU A 109 10.45 -21.49 -1.13
C LEU A 109 11.29 -22.78 -1.22
N LYS A 110 11.16 -23.70 -0.25
CA LYS A 110 11.81 -25.02 -0.28
C LYS A 110 11.17 -26.00 -1.27
N GLY A 111 10.21 -25.56 -2.09
CA GLY A 111 9.57 -26.40 -3.11
C GLY A 111 8.72 -27.54 -2.54
N GLN A 112 8.36 -27.48 -1.26
CA GLN A 112 7.59 -28.54 -0.59
C GLN A 112 6.08 -28.44 -0.85
N THR A 113 5.66 -27.68 -1.87
CA THR A 113 4.25 -27.51 -2.24
C THR A 113 3.93 -28.37 -3.45
N THR A 114 2.84 -29.12 -3.39
CA THR A 114 2.42 -29.95 -4.54
C THR A 114 1.81 -29.08 -5.63
N LYS A 115 1.81 -29.57 -6.88
CA LYS A 115 1.16 -28.86 -8.01
C LYS A 115 -0.34 -28.65 -7.75
N GLU A 116 -1.00 -29.61 -7.11
CA GLU A 116 -2.42 -29.52 -6.73
C GLU A 116 -2.65 -28.41 -5.71
N TYR A 117 -1.73 -28.25 -4.74
CA TYR A 117 -1.81 -27.16 -3.78
C TYR A 117 -1.69 -25.80 -4.47
N GLN A 118 -0.76 -25.66 -5.41
CA GLN A 118 -0.56 -24.41 -6.16
C GLN A 118 -1.79 -24.06 -7.00
N LEU A 119 -2.32 -25.02 -7.76
CA LEU A 119 -3.53 -24.81 -8.56
C LEU A 119 -4.73 -24.44 -7.69
N ARG A 120 -4.91 -25.12 -6.54
CA ARG A 120 -5.95 -24.76 -5.57
C ARG A 120 -5.76 -23.35 -5.04
N SER A 121 -4.54 -22.95 -4.70
CA SER A 121 -4.25 -21.59 -4.20
C SER A 121 -4.60 -20.52 -5.25
N ILE A 122 -4.26 -20.75 -6.53
CA ILE A 122 -4.60 -19.83 -7.62
C ILE A 122 -6.12 -19.72 -7.80
N MET A 123 -6.84 -20.85 -7.74
CA MET A 123 -8.31 -20.84 -7.81
C MET A 123 -8.93 -20.06 -6.65
N GLU A 124 -8.45 -20.28 -5.41
CA GLU A 124 -8.98 -19.57 -4.24
C GLU A 124 -8.69 -18.08 -4.31
N GLU A 125 -7.50 -17.68 -4.76
CA GLU A 125 -7.12 -16.28 -4.89
C GLU A 125 -7.99 -15.57 -5.93
N ALA A 126 -8.17 -16.18 -7.11
CA ALA A 126 -9.01 -15.63 -8.18
C ALA A 126 -10.48 -15.45 -7.73
N ILE A 127 -11.00 -16.39 -6.94
CA ILE A 127 -12.36 -16.29 -6.39
C ILE A 127 -12.44 -15.16 -5.35
N ALA A 128 -11.53 -15.15 -4.37
CA ALA A 128 -11.60 -14.23 -3.25
C ALA A 128 -11.41 -12.78 -3.69
N SER A 129 -10.41 -12.50 -4.54
CA SER A 129 -10.14 -11.14 -5.03
C SER A 129 -11.29 -10.63 -5.91
N SER A 130 -11.81 -11.43 -6.83
CA SER A 130 -12.97 -11.02 -7.64
C SER A 130 -14.24 -10.82 -6.81
N GLN A 131 -14.45 -11.57 -5.72
CA GLN A 131 -15.56 -11.33 -4.80
C GLN A 131 -15.42 -10.01 -4.03
N ILE A 132 -14.21 -9.63 -3.62
CA ILE A 132 -13.92 -8.31 -3.02
C ILE A 132 -14.25 -7.18 -4.02
N GLU A 133 -13.99 -7.42 -5.31
CA GLU A 133 -14.29 -6.50 -6.41
C GLU A 133 -15.77 -6.50 -6.83
N GLY A 134 -16.62 -7.34 -6.22
CA GLY A 134 -18.07 -7.36 -6.44
C GLY A 134 -18.61 -8.49 -7.33
N ALA A 135 -17.82 -9.52 -7.62
CA ALA A 135 -18.32 -10.70 -8.34
C ALA A 135 -19.39 -11.45 -7.53
N GLU A 136 -20.64 -11.38 -7.98
CA GLU A 136 -21.80 -12.02 -7.33
C GLU A 136 -21.90 -13.54 -7.62
N THR A 137 -20.79 -14.26 -7.50
CA THR A 137 -20.73 -15.71 -7.70
C THR A 137 -20.38 -16.41 -6.40
N THR A 138 -21.14 -17.43 -6.01
CA THR A 138 -20.80 -18.21 -4.82
C THR A 138 -19.50 -19.00 -5.02
N ARG A 139 -18.74 -19.18 -3.95
CA ARG A 139 -17.47 -19.94 -4.00
C ARG A 139 -17.66 -21.38 -4.52
N ALA A 140 -18.79 -22.01 -4.24
CA ALA A 140 -19.09 -23.36 -4.72
C ALA A 140 -19.26 -23.40 -6.25
N VAL A 141 -20.03 -22.47 -6.80
CA VAL A 141 -20.26 -22.34 -8.26
C VAL A 141 -18.96 -21.97 -8.97
N ALA A 142 -18.20 -21.02 -8.43
CA ALA A 142 -16.92 -20.60 -9.01
C ALA A 142 -15.90 -21.75 -9.04
N LYS A 143 -15.80 -22.55 -7.97
CA LYS A 143 -14.93 -23.74 -7.96
C LYS A 143 -15.35 -24.80 -8.97
N GLU A 144 -16.65 -25.05 -9.08
CA GLU A 144 -17.15 -25.98 -10.09
C GLU A 144 -16.78 -25.49 -11.48
N MET A 145 -17.03 -24.22 -11.80
CA MET A 145 -16.69 -23.60 -13.07
C MET A 145 -15.21 -23.77 -13.42
N LEU A 146 -14.31 -23.41 -12.51
CA LEU A 146 -12.86 -23.47 -12.74
C LEU A 146 -12.35 -24.90 -12.87
N ARG A 147 -12.96 -25.87 -12.17
CA ARG A 147 -12.57 -27.29 -12.23
C ARG A 147 -13.08 -28.00 -13.48
N SER A 148 -14.34 -27.73 -13.86
CA SER A 148 -14.94 -28.34 -15.05
C SER A 148 -14.45 -27.67 -16.35
N GLY A 149 -13.87 -26.46 -16.26
CA GLY A 149 -13.41 -25.72 -17.41
C GLY A 149 -14.55 -25.21 -18.29
N ARG A 150 -15.79 -25.23 -17.80
CA ARG A 150 -16.94 -24.71 -18.52
C ARG A 150 -16.81 -23.20 -18.72
N LYS A 151 -17.57 -22.68 -19.69
CA LYS A 151 -17.66 -21.23 -19.91
C LYS A 151 -18.36 -20.54 -18.73
N ALA A 152 -17.94 -19.31 -18.46
CA ALA A 152 -18.65 -18.39 -17.57
C ALA A 152 -20.04 -18.08 -18.15
N ARG A 153 -21.04 -18.04 -17.28
CA ARG A 153 -22.46 -17.82 -17.63
C ARG A 153 -22.92 -16.40 -17.35
N ASP A 154 -22.28 -15.73 -16.42
CA ASP A 154 -22.61 -14.38 -15.98
C ASP A 154 -21.35 -13.52 -15.79
N HIS A 155 -21.60 -12.26 -15.43
CA HIS A 155 -20.55 -11.26 -15.25
C HIS A 155 -19.58 -11.61 -14.11
N GLY A 156 -20.08 -12.08 -12.96
CA GLY A 156 -19.24 -12.44 -11.82
C GLY A 156 -18.36 -13.66 -12.10
N GLU A 157 -18.92 -14.67 -12.77
CA GLU A 157 -18.18 -15.84 -13.24
C GLU A 157 -17.09 -15.44 -14.25
N LYS A 158 -17.38 -14.47 -15.12
CA LYS A 158 -16.41 -13.94 -16.08
C LYS A 158 -15.26 -13.21 -15.38
N MET A 159 -15.55 -12.36 -14.38
CA MET A 159 -14.51 -11.71 -13.55
C MET A 159 -13.57 -12.75 -12.93
N ILE A 160 -14.13 -13.77 -12.27
CA ILE A 160 -13.35 -14.84 -11.63
C ILE A 160 -12.52 -15.62 -12.66
N LEU A 161 -13.12 -15.96 -13.81
CA LEU A 161 -12.43 -16.70 -14.86
C LEU A 161 -11.27 -15.91 -15.47
N ASN A 162 -11.46 -14.60 -15.70
CA ASN A 162 -10.42 -13.73 -16.19
C ASN A 162 -9.25 -13.65 -15.21
N ASN A 163 -9.55 -13.44 -13.93
CA ASN A 163 -8.54 -13.34 -12.89
C ASN A 163 -7.75 -14.65 -12.73
N TYR A 164 -8.43 -15.80 -12.75
CA TYR A 164 -7.78 -17.12 -12.75
C TYR A 164 -6.83 -17.29 -13.94
N LYS A 165 -7.27 -16.92 -15.14
CA LYS A 165 -6.45 -16.98 -16.36
C LYS A 165 -5.25 -16.03 -16.28
N THR A 166 -5.45 -14.81 -15.80
CA THR A 166 -4.36 -13.84 -15.63
C THR A 166 -3.31 -14.37 -14.68
N ILE A 167 -3.67 -14.78 -13.46
CA ILE A 167 -2.72 -15.29 -12.46
C ILE A 167 -1.94 -16.49 -13.00
N THR A 168 -2.61 -17.39 -13.72
CA THR A 168 -1.96 -18.55 -14.34
C THR A 168 -0.88 -18.16 -15.37
N LYS A 169 -1.13 -17.10 -16.14
CA LYS A 169 -0.23 -16.58 -17.16
C LYS A 169 0.87 -15.66 -16.62
N LEU A 170 0.76 -15.15 -15.39
CA LEU A 170 1.78 -14.25 -14.82
C LEU A 170 3.19 -14.88 -14.81
N LYS A 171 3.29 -16.22 -14.75
CA LYS A 171 4.56 -16.94 -14.89
C LYS A 171 5.26 -16.71 -16.23
N GLU A 172 4.54 -16.34 -17.28
CA GLU A 172 5.11 -16.03 -18.60
C GLU A 172 5.80 -14.65 -18.62
N PHE A 173 5.51 -13.81 -17.62
CA PHE A 173 6.07 -12.45 -17.49
C PHE A 173 7.22 -12.35 -16.50
N THR A 174 7.57 -13.42 -15.77
CA THR A 174 8.58 -13.35 -14.68
C THR A 174 9.98 -12.98 -15.16
N ASP A 175 10.32 -13.31 -16.40
CA ASP A 175 11.62 -13.02 -16.99
C ASP A 175 11.64 -11.69 -17.78
N GLN A 176 10.53 -10.96 -17.78
CA GLN A 176 10.38 -9.69 -18.50
C GLN A 176 10.45 -8.51 -17.52
N PRO A 177 11.08 -7.38 -17.89
CA PRO A 177 11.00 -6.17 -17.10
C PRO A 177 9.56 -5.72 -16.87
N LEU A 178 9.25 -5.26 -15.66
CA LEU A 178 7.97 -4.64 -15.38
C LEU A 178 7.91 -3.29 -16.12
N SER A 179 7.05 -3.21 -17.13
CA SER A 179 6.84 -2.00 -17.93
C SER A 179 5.36 -1.59 -17.94
N ALA A 180 5.07 -0.39 -18.44
CA ALA A 180 3.70 0.08 -18.61
C ALA A 180 2.90 -0.85 -19.54
N GLU A 181 3.54 -1.39 -20.59
CA GLU A 181 2.95 -2.32 -21.54
C GLU A 181 2.58 -3.64 -20.86
N THR A 182 3.48 -4.17 -20.03
CA THR A 182 3.21 -5.39 -19.23
C THR A 182 2.04 -5.17 -18.28
N ILE A 183 1.98 -4.03 -17.59
CA ILE A 183 0.86 -3.66 -16.70
C ILE A 183 -0.45 -3.55 -17.48
N LYS A 184 -0.44 -2.86 -18.63
CA LYS A 184 -1.61 -2.73 -19.52
C LYS A 184 -2.08 -4.09 -20.04
N ALA A 185 -1.17 -5.00 -20.38
CA ALA A 185 -1.49 -6.36 -20.82
C ALA A 185 -2.14 -7.21 -19.72
N ILE A 186 -1.59 -7.14 -18.49
CA ILE A 186 -2.18 -7.80 -17.32
C ILE A 186 -3.59 -7.25 -17.05
N HIS A 187 -3.74 -5.92 -17.04
CA HIS A 187 -5.01 -5.25 -16.83
C HIS A 187 -6.05 -5.69 -17.87
N ARG A 188 -5.71 -5.72 -19.16
CA ARG A 188 -6.59 -6.21 -20.23
C ARG A 188 -7.03 -7.65 -20.00
N SER A 189 -6.10 -8.54 -19.64
CA SER A 189 -6.44 -9.95 -19.38
C SER A 189 -7.39 -10.12 -18.19
N MET A 190 -7.25 -9.30 -17.15
CA MET A 190 -8.17 -9.33 -15.99
C MET A 190 -9.55 -8.76 -16.32
N THR A 191 -9.58 -7.73 -17.18
CA THR A 191 -10.79 -6.93 -17.42
C THR A 191 -11.57 -7.31 -18.67
N ASP A 192 -11.09 -8.28 -19.45
CA ASP A 192 -11.70 -8.78 -20.70
C ASP A 192 -13.23 -8.98 -20.58
N ASN A 193 -14.00 -8.14 -21.27
CA ASN A 193 -15.46 -8.13 -21.27
C ASN A 193 -16.10 -8.03 -19.88
N THR A 194 -15.48 -7.27 -18.97
CA THR A 194 -16.00 -6.99 -17.62
C THR A 194 -16.06 -5.51 -17.27
N LEU A 195 -15.57 -4.62 -18.14
CA LEU A 195 -15.77 -3.18 -17.97
C LEU A 195 -17.03 -2.72 -18.70
N LYS A 196 -17.57 -1.58 -18.26
CA LYS A 196 -18.73 -0.94 -18.91
C LYS A 196 -18.41 -0.51 -20.35
N ASP A 197 -17.18 -0.06 -20.58
CA ASP A 197 -16.66 0.29 -21.89
C ASP A 197 -15.43 -0.59 -22.19
N PRO A 198 -15.49 -1.45 -23.22
CA PRO A 198 -14.35 -2.27 -23.64
C PRO A 198 -13.10 -1.46 -24.03
N ALA A 199 -13.24 -0.19 -24.42
CA ALA A 199 -12.10 0.68 -24.74
C ALA A 199 -11.20 0.98 -23.52
N TRP A 200 -11.71 0.74 -22.30
CA TRP A 200 -10.94 0.93 -21.05
C TRP A 200 -10.02 -0.26 -20.75
N GLU A 201 -10.15 -1.38 -21.46
CA GLU A 201 -9.38 -2.59 -21.20
C GLU A 201 -7.89 -2.42 -21.58
N GLY A 202 -7.03 -2.50 -20.57
CA GLY A 202 -5.60 -2.28 -20.73
C GLY A 202 -5.20 -0.83 -21.01
N THR A 203 -6.02 0.15 -20.63
CA THR A 203 -5.66 1.57 -20.70
C THR A 203 -5.60 2.18 -19.30
N TYR A 204 -4.83 3.26 -19.15
CA TYR A 204 -4.91 4.08 -17.94
C TYR A 204 -6.17 4.93 -18.01
N ARG A 205 -6.77 5.21 -16.85
CA ARG A 205 -7.94 6.08 -16.76
C ARG A 205 -7.59 7.50 -17.22
N ASP A 206 -8.46 8.10 -18.02
CA ASP A 206 -8.35 9.49 -18.49
C ASP A 206 -9.27 10.40 -17.65
N ASP A 207 -8.72 10.99 -16.60
CA ASP A 207 -9.47 11.85 -15.67
C ASP A 207 -9.73 13.25 -16.23
N GLU A 208 -8.91 13.70 -17.18
CA GLU A 208 -9.03 15.02 -17.77
C GLU A 208 -10.34 15.12 -18.56
N ASN A 209 -10.66 14.04 -19.28
CA ASN A 209 -11.85 13.94 -20.13
C ASN A 209 -13.01 13.19 -19.47
N ALA A 210 -12.84 12.65 -18.26
CA ALA A 210 -13.91 12.01 -17.51
C ALA A 210 -14.97 13.02 -17.08
N LYS A 211 -16.22 12.56 -16.97
CA LYS A 211 -17.30 13.33 -16.35
C LYS A 211 -16.93 13.65 -14.90
N GLU A 212 -17.38 14.80 -14.40
CA GLU A 212 -17.02 15.27 -13.06
C GLU A 212 -17.41 14.29 -11.93
N GLU A 213 -18.48 13.52 -12.14
CA GLU A 213 -18.96 12.45 -11.25
C GLU A 213 -18.06 11.20 -11.23
N ASP A 214 -17.28 10.97 -12.28
CA ASP A 214 -16.39 9.82 -12.45
C ASP A 214 -14.93 10.14 -12.11
N LYS A 215 -14.60 11.40 -11.80
CA LYS A 215 -13.25 11.82 -11.40
C LYS A 215 -12.92 11.34 -9.99
N VAL A 216 -11.80 10.63 -9.84
CA VAL A 216 -11.29 10.23 -8.52
C VAL A 216 -10.64 11.44 -7.85
N LYS A 217 -11.25 11.85 -6.75
CA LYS A 217 -10.80 12.95 -5.90
C LYS A 217 -10.30 12.38 -4.58
N VAL A 218 -9.08 12.74 -4.23
CA VAL A 218 -8.52 12.49 -2.91
C VAL A 218 -8.98 13.64 -2.02
N TYR A 219 -9.62 13.30 -0.92
CA TYR A 219 -10.03 14.24 0.10
C TYR A 219 -9.14 14.06 1.33
N THR A 220 -8.88 15.15 2.03
CA THR A 220 -8.29 15.08 3.35
C THR A 220 -9.31 14.45 4.33
N PRO A 221 -8.87 13.97 5.50
CA PRO A 221 -9.79 13.49 6.54
C PRO A 221 -10.86 14.52 6.94
N GLU A 222 -10.59 15.81 6.76
CA GLU A 222 -11.51 16.93 7.02
C GLU A 222 -12.54 17.16 5.90
N GLY A 223 -12.49 16.37 4.82
CA GLY A 223 -13.36 16.50 3.66
C GLY A 223 -12.93 17.61 2.70
N ALA A 224 -11.79 18.25 2.92
CA ALA A 224 -11.24 19.21 1.98
C ALA A 224 -10.69 18.47 0.75
N PHE A 225 -10.88 19.02 -0.44
CA PHE A 225 -10.26 18.50 -1.64
C PHE A 225 -8.73 18.59 -1.50
N ALA A 226 -8.05 17.45 -1.56
CA ALA A 226 -6.60 17.38 -1.48
C ALA A 226 -5.96 17.41 -2.87
N HIS A 227 -6.41 16.52 -3.75
CA HIS A 227 -5.86 16.37 -5.10
C HIS A 227 -6.78 15.52 -5.98
N THR A 228 -6.80 15.76 -7.29
CA THR A 228 -7.34 14.81 -8.29
C THR A 228 -6.23 13.88 -8.70
N ALA A 229 -6.47 12.58 -8.77
CA ALA A 229 -5.46 11.64 -9.20
C ALA A 229 -5.12 11.83 -10.70
N SER A 230 -4.16 12.71 -11.02
CA SER A 230 -3.63 12.84 -12.37
C SER A 230 -2.64 11.71 -12.62
N PHE A 231 -3.07 10.65 -13.29
CA PHE A 231 -2.18 9.54 -13.65
C PHE A 231 -1.47 9.81 -14.98
N PHE A 232 -0.21 9.37 -14.99
CA PHE A 232 0.79 9.55 -16.04
C PHE A 232 0.26 9.15 -17.43
N ARG A 233 0.07 10.13 -18.32
CA ARG A 233 0.21 9.90 -19.76
C ARG A 233 1.69 9.72 -20.06
N ASP A 234 2.08 8.49 -20.43
CA ASP A 234 3.24 8.13 -21.24
C ASP A 234 4.52 8.97 -21.10
N ARG A 235 4.89 9.39 -19.88
CA ARG A 235 6.25 9.87 -19.58
C ARG A 235 7.08 8.67 -19.15
N VAL A 236 7.44 7.85 -20.13
CA VAL A 236 8.63 6.99 -20.01
C VAL A 236 9.82 7.94 -20.10
N PRO A 237 10.68 8.06 -19.07
CA PRO A 237 11.98 8.71 -19.25
C PRO A 237 12.75 7.87 -20.27
N GLY A 238 13.18 8.49 -21.37
CA GLY A 238 14.19 7.92 -22.26
C GLY A 238 15.56 7.83 -21.59
#